data_AF-A0A7C5SV63-F1
#
_entry.id   AF-A0A7C5SV63-F1
#
_cell.length_a   1.000
_cell.length_b   1.000
_cell.length_c   1.000
_cell.angle_alpha   90.00
_cell.angle_beta   90.00
_cell.angle_gamma   90.00
#
_symmetry.space_group_name_H-M   'P 1'
#
loop_
_entity.id
_entity.type
_entity.pdbx_description
1 polymer ?
#
loop_
_entity_poly.entity_id
_entity_poly.type
_entity_poly.pdbx_seq_one_letter_code
_entity_poly.pdbx_strand_id
1 'polypeptide(L)'
;MKHYNDKSNEAGSNVLFMLFQMFMILTVYGFVYTSMVAVKIAVAKYDLTVMTYLPEFIATLGYPVVMFKTLKIFKSGKRLRAVAWMMAWASVIIVALYAHLSQLIGT
;
A
#
# COMPACT_ATOMS: atom_id res chain seq x y z
N MET A 1 25.87 7.29 28.83
CA MET A 1 24.59 7.22 28.08
C MET A 1 24.01 5.83 28.32
N LYS A 2 22.82 5.72 28.92
CA LYS A 2 22.33 4.52 29.63
C LYS A 2 21.97 3.36 28.68
N HIS A 3 22.73 2.26 28.76
CA HIS A 3 22.53 0.99 28.05
C HIS A 3 21.23 0.22 28.40
N TYR A 4 20.47 0.67 29.40
CA TYR A 4 19.31 -0.06 29.93
C TYR A 4 18.00 0.20 29.16
N ASN A 5 17.99 1.10 28.16
CA ASN A 5 16.76 1.54 27.50
C ASN A 5 16.66 1.17 26.00
N ASP A 6 17.71 0.60 25.40
CA ASP A 6 17.76 0.38 23.95
C ASP A 6 16.86 -0.78 23.50
N LYS A 7 16.82 -1.89 24.24
CA LYS A 7 15.98 -3.06 23.91
C LYS A 7 14.49 -2.78 24.04
N SER A 8 14.09 -2.06 25.08
CA SER A 8 12.68 -1.68 25.29
C SER A 8 12.22 -0.68 24.22
N ASN A 9 13.06 0.31 23.91
CA ASN A 9 12.78 1.29 22.87
C ASN A 9 12.74 0.66 21.46
N GLU A 10 13.59 -0.32 21.20
CA GLU A 10 13.56 -1.09 19.95
C GLU A 10 12.28 -1.92 19.82
N ALA A 11 11.89 -2.66 20.87
CA ALA A 11 10.63 -3.40 20.90
C ALA A 11 9.42 -2.48 20.69
N GLY A 12 9.37 -1.34 21.38
CA GLY A 12 8.32 -0.33 21.19
C GLY A 12 8.26 0.20 19.76
N SER A 13 9.43 0.51 19.16
CA SER A 13 9.49 0.98 17.77
C SER A 13 9.01 -0.06 16.76
N ASN A 14 9.28 -1.35 17.00
CA ASN A 14 8.83 -2.44 16.14
C ASN A 14 7.30 -2.60 16.21
N VAL A 15 6.71 -2.53 17.41
CA VAL A 15 5.26 -2.60 17.59
C VAL A 15 4.58 -1.42 16.90
N LEU A 16 5.08 -0.20 17.11
CA LEU A 16 4.54 1.00 16.43
C LEU A 16 4.63 0.87 14.90
N PHE A 17 5.73 0.34 14.38
CA PHE A 17 5.87 0.11 12.94
C PHE A 17 4.91 -0.96 12.42
N MET A 18 4.66 -2.03 13.18
CA MET A 18 3.64 -3.04 12.82
C MET A 18 2.23 -2.45 12.80
N LEU A 19 1.87 -1.64 13.80
CA LEU A 19 0.57 -0.94 13.83
C LEU A 19 0.42 0.01 12.64
N PHE A 20 1.47 0.77 12.34
CA PHE A 20 1.52 1.61 11.15
C PHE A 20 1.38 0.79 9.86
N GLN A 21 2.08 -0.34 9.76
CA GLN A 21 1.96 -1.28 8.66
C GLN A 21 0.52 -1.79 8.47
N MET A 22 -0.14 -2.19 9.56
CA MET A 22 -1.54 -2.62 9.52
C MET A 22 -2.48 -1.50 9.06
N PHE A 23 -2.30 -0.28 9.58
CA PHE A 23 -3.09 0.88 9.15
C PHE A 23 -2.93 1.16 7.65
N MET A 24 -1.69 1.07 7.15
CA MET A 24 -1.39 1.29 5.74
C MET A 24 -1.95 0.19 4.83
N ILE A 25 -1.93 -1.09 5.27
CA ILE A 25 -2.65 -2.20 4.60
C ILE A 25 -4.12 -1.84 4.44
N LEU A 26 -4.80 -1.50 5.54
CA LEU A 26 -6.23 -1.22 5.52
C LEU A 26 -6.56 -0.08 4.58
N THR A 27 -5.73 0.97 4.58
CA THR A 27 -5.91 2.11 3.69
C THR A 27 -5.76 1.69 2.22
N VAL A 28 -4.62 1.10 1.85
CA VAL A 28 -4.36 0.73 0.44
C VAL A 28 -5.36 -0.30 -0.06
N TYR A 29 -5.66 -1.34 0.71
CA TYR A 29 -6.64 -2.35 0.28
C TYR A 29 -8.07 -1.83 0.27
N GLY A 30 -8.40 -0.84 1.10
CA GLY A 30 -9.65 -0.10 0.99
C GLY A 30 -9.79 0.55 -0.38
N PHE A 31 -8.75 1.25 -0.86
CA PHE A 31 -8.73 1.86 -2.20
C PHE A 31 -8.70 0.83 -3.33
N VAL A 32 -7.95 -0.26 -3.19
CA VAL A 32 -7.93 -1.35 -4.17
C VAL A 32 -9.32 -1.95 -4.32
N TYR A 33 -10.01 -2.22 -3.20
CA TYR A 33 -11.35 -2.78 -3.22
C TYR A 33 -12.37 -1.83 -3.87
N THR A 34 -12.37 -0.55 -3.48
CA THR A 34 -13.28 0.42 -4.10
C THR A 34 -12.98 0.59 -5.60
N SER A 35 -11.71 0.55 -6.01
CA SER A 35 -11.31 0.54 -7.42
C SER A 35 -11.84 -0.69 -8.16
N MET A 36 -11.70 -1.89 -7.60
CA MET A 36 -12.26 -3.11 -8.20
C MET A 36 -13.77 -3.03 -8.40
N VAL A 37 -14.50 -2.48 -7.43
CA VAL A 37 -15.95 -2.27 -7.55
C VAL A 37 -16.27 -1.29 -8.67
N ALA A 38 -15.53 -0.17 -8.77
CA ALA A 38 -15.70 0.81 -9.84
C ALA A 38 -15.40 0.22 -11.22
N VAL A 39 -14.30 -0.54 -11.38
CA VAL A 39 -13.99 -1.26 -12.61
C VAL A 39 -15.09 -2.25 -12.97
N LYS A 40 -15.64 -2.99 -12.00
CA LYS A 40 -16.75 -3.92 -12.26
C LYS A 40 -17.97 -3.23 -12.85
N ILE A 41 -18.31 -2.06 -12.34
CA ILE A 41 -19.42 -1.26 -12.86
C ILE A 41 -19.10 -0.77 -14.29
N ALA A 42 -17.88 -0.29 -14.54
CA ALA A 42 -17.44 0.17 -15.84
C ALA A 42 -17.43 -0.96 -16.88
N VAL A 43 -16.90 -2.13 -16.53
CA VAL A 43 -16.88 -3.32 -17.39
C VAL A 43 -18.30 -3.71 -17.80
N ALA A 44 -19.24 -3.75 -16.86
CA ALA A 44 -20.63 -4.08 -17.15
C ALA A 44 -21.33 -3.02 -18.02
N LYS A 45 -20.94 -1.74 -17.89
CA LYS A 45 -21.57 -0.61 -18.60
C LYS A 45 -21.01 -0.41 -20.02
N TYR A 46 -19.72 -0.63 -20.20
CA TYR A 46 -18.98 -0.31 -21.43
C TYR A 46 -18.48 -1.57 -22.17
N ASP A 47 -18.94 -2.76 -21.76
CA ASP A 47 -18.58 -4.07 -22.34
C ASP A 47 -17.05 -4.28 -22.46
N LEU A 48 -16.33 -3.88 -21.41
CA LEU A 48 -14.87 -3.94 -21.39
C LEU A 48 -14.38 -5.36 -21.11
N THR A 49 -13.13 -5.62 -21.48
CA THR A 49 -12.51 -6.94 -21.26
C THR A 49 -12.05 -7.14 -19.81
N VAL A 50 -11.81 -8.39 -19.42
CA VAL A 50 -11.25 -8.75 -18.10
C VAL A 50 -9.88 -8.10 -17.84
N MET A 51 -9.14 -7.74 -18.89
CA MET A 51 -7.85 -7.05 -18.76
C MET A 51 -7.96 -5.68 -18.07
N THR A 52 -9.16 -5.08 -18.00
CA THR A 52 -9.39 -3.84 -17.27
C THR A 52 -9.10 -3.95 -15.77
N TYR A 53 -9.16 -5.15 -15.17
CA TYR A 53 -8.80 -5.37 -13.75
C TYR A 53 -7.29 -5.46 -13.48
N LEU A 54 -6.47 -5.37 -14.52
CA LEU A 54 -5.03 -5.60 -14.41
C LEU A 54 -4.36 -4.65 -13.40
N PRO A 55 -4.65 -3.33 -13.36
CA PRO A 55 -4.05 -2.43 -12.37
C PRO A 55 -4.40 -2.81 -10.92
N GLU A 56 -5.65 -3.18 -10.65
CA GLU A 56 -6.10 -3.62 -9.33
C GLU A 56 -5.42 -4.92 -8.91
N PHE A 57 -5.24 -5.86 -9.85
CA PHE A 57 -4.54 -7.11 -9.60
C PHE A 57 -3.06 -6.87 -9.28
N ILE A 58 -2.39 -6.01 -10.06
CA ILE A 58 -1.00 -5.60 -9.80
C ILE A 58 -0.88 -4.92 -8.43
N ALA A 59 -1.81 -4.03 -8.07
CA ALA A 59 -1.81 -3.38 -6.75
C ALA A 59 -1.98 -4.40 -5.61
N THR A 60 -2.88 -5.37 -5.78
CA THR A 60 -3.17 -6.43 -4.80
C THR A 60 -1.94 -7.27 -4.48
N LEU A 61 -1.15 -7.62 -5.49
CA LEU A 61 0.07 -8.42 -5.34
C LEU A 61 1.31 -7.57 -5.05
N GLY A 62 1.37 -6.36 -5.57
CA GLY A 62 2.50 -5.46 -5.47
C GLY A 62 2.66 -4.86 -4.07
N TYR A 63 1.56 -4.53 -3.40
CA TYR A 63 1.63 -3.89 -2.08
C TYR A 63 2.26 -4.77 -0.98
N PRO A 64 1.94 -6.09 -0.87
CA PRO A 64 2.66 -6.99 0.03
C PRO A 64 4.17 -6.99 -0.19
N VAL A 65 4.63 -6.95 -1.45
CA VAL A 65 6.05 -6.90 -1.78
C VAL A 65 6.70 -5.63 -1.23
N VAL A 66 6.02 -4.49 -1.36
CA VAL A 66 6.47 -3.21 -0.76
C VAL A 66 6.59 -3.36 0.75
N MET A 67 5.61 -3.94 1.43
CA MET A 67 5.66 -4.13 2.89
C MET A 67 6.81 -5.00 3.36
N PHE A 68 7.06 -6.12 2.68
CA PHE A 68 8.20 -6.98 3.02
C PHE A 68 9.53 -6.25 2.83
N LYS A 69 9.65 -5.43 1.77
CA LYS A 69 10.85 -4.62 1.55
C LYS A 69 11.01 -3.54 2.62
N THR A 70 9.95 -2.81 2.97
CA THR A 70 10.03 -1.75 3.98
C THR A 70 10.29 -2.31 5.38
N LEU A 71 9.76 -3.49 5.70
CA LEU A 71 10.09 -4.22 6.93
C LEU A 71 11.57 -4.57 7.02
N LYS A 72 12.18 -5.05 5.92
CA LYS A 72 13.62 -5.32 5.87
C LYS A 72 14.43 -4.02 6.06
N ILE A 73 14.03 -2.92 5.43
CA ILE A 73 14.68 -1.61 5.61
C ILE A 73 14.55 -1.14 7.07
N PHE A 74 13.39 -1.32 7.70
CA PHE A 74 13.16 -0.93 9.09
C PHE A 74 14.08 -1.71 10.04
N LYS A 75 14.13 -3.03 9.89
CA LYS A 75 15.00 -3.93 10.67
C LYS A 75 16.50 -3.66 10.44
N SER A 76 16.89 -3.08 9.30
CA SER A 76 18.28 -2.66 9.05
C SER A 76 18.68 -1.35 9.75
N GLY A 77 17.84 -0.81 10.65
CA GLY A 77 18.08 0.42 11.39
C GLY A 77 17.69 1.70 10.63
N LYS A 78 17.36 1.61 9.34
CA LYS A 78 16.95 2.75 8.49
C LYS A 78 15.45 3.05 8.65
N ARG A 79 15.00 3.27 9.88
CA ARG A 79 13.58 3.36 10.28
C ARG A 79 12.79 4.45 9.54
N LEU A 80 13.30 5.69 9.53
CA LEU A 80 12.64 6.82 8.85
C LEU A 80 12.49 6.55 7.34
N ARG A 81 13.53 6.00 6.73
CA ARG A 81 13.52 5.62 5.31
C ARG A 81 12.47 4.54 5.02
N ALA A 82 12.32 3.55 5.89
CA ALA A 82 11.30 2.51 5.74
C ALA A 82 9.87 3.09 5.76
N VAL A 83 9.58 3.98 6.71
CA VAL A 83 8.29 4.67 6.82
C VAL A 83 8.01 5.52 5.59
N ALA A 84 8.98 6.36 5.18
CA ALA A 84 8.85 7.20 4.00
C ALA A 84 8.60 6.38 2.71
N TRP A 85 9.36 5.28 2.51
CA TRP A 85 9.15 4.40 1.36
C TRP A 85 7.79 3.72 1.36
N MET A 86 7.29 3.32 2.53
CA MET A 86 5.97 2.70 2.62
C MET A 86 4.86 3.67 2.25
N MET A 87 4.94 4.92 2.73
CA MET A 87 3.98 5.98 2.38
C MET A 87 4.06 6.34 0.89
N ALA A 88 5.28 6.48 0.34
CA ALA A 88 5.48 6.82 -1.05
C ALA A 88 4.83 5.77 -1.98
N TRP A 89 5.09 4.48 -1.75
CA TRP A 89 4.49 3.42 -2.55
C TRP A 89 2.98 3.28 -2.36
N ALA A 90 2.47 3.49 -1.14
CA ALA A 90 1.03 3.54 -0.90
C ALA A 90 0.37 4.66 -1.72
N SER A 91 0.95 5.86 -1.72
CA SER A 91 0.49 7.00 -2.52
C SER A 91 0.52 6.69 -4.02
N VAL A 92 1.63 6.14 -4.53
CA VAL A 92 1.76 5.75 -5.95
C VAL A 92 0.66 4.78 -6.37
N ILE A 93 0.37 3.76 -5.56
CA ILE A 93 -0.69 2.79 -5.87
C ILE A 93 -2.06 3.47 -5.90
N ILE A 94 -2.39 4.26 -4.88
CA ILE A 94 -3.70 4.94 -4.78
C ILE A 94 -3.90 5.89 -5.97
N VAL A 95 -2.89 6.71 -6.28
CA VAL A 95 -2.94 7.66 -7.41
C VAL A 95 -3.01 6.93 -8.74
N ALA A 96 -2.26 5.84 -8.92
CA ALA A 96 -2.30 5.05 -10.16
C ALA A 96 -3.67 4.41 -10.39
N LEU A 97 -4.29 3.85 -9.34
CA LEU A 97 -5.64 3.31 -9.43
C LEU A 97 -6.66 4.41 -9.73
N TYR A 98 -6.56 5.57 -9.09
CA TYR A 98 -7.43 6.70 -9.38
C TYR A 98 -7.28 7.19 -10.83
N ALA A 99 -6.04 7.33 -11.31
CA ALA A 99 -5.76 7.72 -12.69
C ALA A 99 -6.34 6.71 -13.68
N HIS A 100 -6.17 5.40 -13.41
CA HIS A 100 -6.77 4.34 -14.20
C HIS A 100 -8.30 4.46 -14.27
N LEU A 101 -8.98 4.61 -13.13
CA LEU A 101 -10.44 4.80 -13.08
C LEU A 101 -10.88 6.06 -13.84
N SER A 102 -10.12 7.16 -13.73
CA SER A 102 -10.46 8.41 -14.42
C SER A 102 -10.43 8.26 -15.94
N GLN A 103 -9.52 7.43 -16.47
CA GLN A 103 -9.44 7.11 -17.89
C GLN A 103 -10.55 6.16 -18.35
N LEU A 104 -11.04 5.29 -17.46
CA LEU A 104 -12.13 4.36 -17.78
C LEU A 104 -13.51 5.01 -17.81
N ILE A 105 -13.76 5.92 -16.87
CA ILE A 105 -15.07 6.56 -16.73
C ILE A 105 -15.18 7.76 -17.67
N GLY A 106 -14.05 8.35 -18.05
CA GLY A 106 -13.98 9.52 -18.93
C GLY A 106 -14.45 10.79 -18.21
N THR A 107 -13.61 11.81 -18.28
CA THR A 107 -14.09 13.17 -18.52
C THR A 107 -14.79 13.24 -19.86
#